data_AF-A0A2D8YUK0-F1
#
_entry.id   AF-A0A2D8YUK0-F1
#
_cell.length_a   1.000
_cell.length_b   1.000
_cell.length_c   1.000
_cell.angle_alpha   90.00
_cell.angle_beta   90.00
_cell.angle_gamma   90.00
#
_symmetry.space_group_name_H-M   'P 1'
#
loop_
_entity.id
_entity.type
_entity.pdbx_description
1 polymer ?
#
loop_
_entity_poly.entity_id
_entity_poly.type
_entity_poly.pdbx_seq_one_letter_code
_entity_poly.pdbx_strand_id
1 'polypeptide(L)'
;MKSTVFAAALIALTVPAVQAGTLENLERERALLIEVFRDAGLSLAERQSRIESTMPRLIDLERMVLRDDSLKGRNTPAVRKAFANYDLTFLAHASAEHRRTALDTWLEQIGMTTAALTSARIGRRY
;
A
#
# COMPACT_ATOMS: atom_id res chain seq x y z
N MET A 1 -43.05 -36.85 34.74
CA MET A 1 -43.21 -35.56 34.05
C MET A 1 -42.54 -34.48 34.87
N LYS A 2 -41.48 -33.85 34.35
CA LYS A 2 -40.99 -32.49 34.65
C LYS A 2 -39.74 -32.26 33.80
N SER A 3 -39.98 -31.67 32.62
CA SER A 3 -38.97 -31.29 31.64
C SER A 3 -38.18 -30.08 32.18
N THR A 4 -36.86 -30.20 32.30
CA THR A 4 -35.97 -29.06 32.49
C THR A 4 -35.53 -28.56 31.12
N VAL A 5 -36.13 -27.45 30.68
CA VAL A 5 -35.77 -26.74 29.45
C VAL A 5 -34.44 -26.01 29.69
N PHE A 6 -33.39 -26.43 29.00
CA PHE A 6 -32.13 -25.69 28.91
C PHE A 6 -32.34 -24.47 28.02
N ALA A 7 -32.35 -23.28 28.60
CA ALA A 7 -32.31 -22.02 27.86
C ALA A 7 -30.88 -21.79 27.33
N ALA A 8 -30.70 -21.92 26.01
CA ALA A 8 -29.45 -21.56 25.35
C ALA A 8 -29.35 -20.03 25.23
N ALA A 9 -28.44 -19.43 26.00
CA ALA A 9 -28.09 -18.01 25.88
C ALA A 9 -27.23 -17.79 24.64
N LEU A 10 -27.77 -17.09 23.64
CA LEU A 10 -27.03 -16.67 22.45
C LEU A 10 -26.17 -15.45 22.83
N ILE A 11 -24.88 -15.67 23.12
CA ILE A 11 -23.92 -14.58 23.33
C ILE A 11 -23.54 -14.03 21.94
N ALA A 12 -24.12 -12.90 21.56
CA ALA A 12 -23.69 -12.15 20.39
C ALA A 12 -22.30 -11.54 20.67
N LEU A 13 -21.25 -12.16 20.14
CA LEU A 13 -19.90 -11.60 20.12
C LEU A 13 -19.90 -10.38 19.20
N THR A 14 -20.00 -9.18 19.78
CA THR A 14 -19.70 -7.94 19.07
C THR A 14 -18.18 -7.84 18.91
N VAL A 15 -17.66 -8.30 17.76
CA VAL A 15 -16.27 -8.03 17.39
C VAL A 15 -16.17 -6.52 17.13
N PRO A 16 -15.37 -5.74 17.89
CA PRO A 16 -15.18 -4.34 17.57
C PRO A 16 -14.54 -4.27 16.18
N ALA A 17 -15.20 -3.56 15.25
CA ALA A 17 -14.61 -3.28 13.96
C ALA A 17 -13.31 -2.50 14.21
N VAL A 18 -12.16 -3.15 13.97
CA VAL A 18 -10.86 -2.47 14.00
C VAL A 18 -10.89 -1.46 12.87
N GLN A 19 -11.17 -0.19 13.18
CA GLN A 19 -11.12 0.88 12.21
C GLN A 19 -9.65 1.14 11.87
N ALA A 20 -9.25 0.74 10.66
CA ALA A 20 -7.95 1.11 10.12
C ALA A 20 -7.86 2.64 10.00
N GLY A 21 -6.75 3.21 10.48
CA GLY A 21 -6.48 4.63 10.32
C GLY A 21 -6.20 5.00 8.87
N THR A 22 -6.09 6.30 8.59
CA THR A 22 -5.82 6.83 7.25
C THR A 22 -4.54 6.23 6.67
N LEU A 23 -3.48 6.12 7.48
CA LEU A 23 -2.19 5.59 7.06
C LEU A 23 -2.26 4.09 6.75
N GLU A 24 -2.94 3.30 7.57
CA GLU A 24 -3.09 1.86 7.34
C GLU A 24 -3.89 1.56 6.08
N ASN A 25 -4.90 2.38 5.77
CA ASN A 25 -5.66 2.28 4.52
C ASN A 25 -4.79 2.62 3.30
N LEU A 26 -3.98 3.68 3.39
CA LEU A 26 -3.03 4.05 2.36
C LEU A 26 -2.04 2.91 2.09
N GLU A 27 -1.41 2.38 3.13
CA GLU A 27 -0.42 1.30 3.00
C GLU A 27 -1.03 0.03 2.39
N ARG A 28 -2.31 -0.26 2.66
CA ARG A 28 -3.04 -1.38 2.04
C ARG A 28 -3.22 -1.18 0.53
N GLU A 29 -3.69 -0.01 0.09
CA GLU A 29 -3.86 0.26 -1.34
C GLU A 29 -2.53 0.31 -2.08
N ARG A 30 -1.49 0.86 -1.44
CA ARG A 30 -0.12 0.86 -1.98
C ARG A 30 0.41 -0.56 -2.16
N ALA A 31 0.13 -1.46 -1.22
CA ALA A 31 0.50 -2.87 -1.35
C ALA A 31 -0.19 -3.53 -2.55
N LEU A 32 -1.49 -3.27 -2.78
CA LEU A 32 -2.21 -3.76 -3.95
C LEU A 32 -1.61 -3.25 -5.27
N LEU A 33 -1.20 -1.97 -5.32
CA LEU A 33 -0.52 -1.43 -6.49
C LEU A 33 0.82 -2.15 -6.76
N ILE A 34 1.59 -2.45 -5.71
CA ILE A 34 2.85 -3.20 -5.82
C ILE A 34 2.61 -4.65 -6.27
N GLU A 35 1.52 -5.28 -5.83
CA GLU A 35 1.11 -6.60 -6.33
C GLU A 35 0.87 -6.56 -7.84
N VAL A 36 0.18 -5.52 -8.33
CA VAL A 36 -0.02 -5.30 -9.77
C VAL A 36 1.31 -5.08 -10.50
N PHE A 37 2.30 -4.41 -9.89
CA PHE A 37 3.62 -4.26 -10.50
C PHE A 37 4.37 -5.59 -10.66
N ARG A 38 4.24 -6.48 -9.66
CA ARG A 38 5.00 -7.74 -9.60
C ARG A 38 4.32 -8.92 -10.27
N ASP A 39 3.03 -8.86 -10.55
CA ASP A 39 2.26 -9.98 -11.10
C ASP A 39 2.77 -10.36 -12.50
N ALA A 40 3.47 -11.49 -12.63
CA ALA A 40 4.01 -11.97 -13.90
C ALA A 40 2.95 -12.57 -14.84
N GLY A 41 1.72 -12.80 -14.34
CA GLY A 41 0.60 -13.34 -15.12
C GLY A 41 -0.17 -12.29 -15.91
N LEU A 42 0.02 -10.99 -15.62
CA LEU A 42 -0.66 -9.91 -16.34
C LEU A 42 0.06 -9.55 -17.64
N SER A 43 -0.72 -9.44 -18.72
CA SER A 43 -0.26 -8.77 -19.93
C SER A 43 0.03 -7.28 -19.66
N LEU A 44 0.76 -6.64 -20.58
CA LEU A 44 1.06 -5.21 -20.46
C LEU A 44 -0.21 -4.35 -20.39
N ALA A 45 -1.20 -4.65 -21.23
CA ALA A 45 -2.46 -3.90 -21.28
C ALA A 45 -3.28 -4.09 -19.99
N GLU A 46 -3.38 -5.31 -19.48
CA GLU A 46 -4.09 -5.59 -18.22
C GLU A 46 -3.41 -4.92 -17.03
N ARG A 47 -2.07 -4.95 -16.98
CA ARG A 47 -1.30 -4.27 -15.93
C ARG A 47 -1.55 -2.77 -15.97
N GLN A 48 -1.46 -2.16 -17.14
CA GLN A 48 -1.71 -0.73 -17.31
C GLN A 48 -3.13 -0.35 -16.87
N SER A 49 -4.14 -1.12 -17.31
CA SER A 49 -5.54 -0.90 -16.92
C SER A 49 -5.75 -1.01 -15.41
N ARG A 50 -5.13 -2.00 -14.76
CA ARG A 50 -5.22 -2.14 -13.29
C ARG A 50 -4.57 -0.97 -12.57
N ILE A 51 -3.37 -0.57 -12.99
CA ILE A 51 -2.68 0.61 -12.42
C ILE A 51 -3.60 1.83 -12.52
N GLU A 52 -4.12 2.13 -13.71
CA GLU A 52 -5.02 3.27 -13.93
C GLU A 52 -6.27 3.21 -13.05
N SER A 53 -6.84 2.02 -12.82
CA SER A 53 -8.01 1.85 -11.96
C SER A 53 -7.72 2.06 -10.46
N THR A 54 -6.50 1.77 -10.00
CA THR A 54 -6.10 1.90 -8.59
C THR A 54 -5.60 3.30 -8.25
N MET A 55 -5.00 4.00 -9.20
CA MET A 55 -4.36 5.30 -8.98
C MET A 55 -5.27 6.37 -8.34
N PRO A 56 -6.53 6.59 -8.78
CA PRO A 56 -7.38 7.61 -8.17
C PRO A 56 -7.60 7.40 -6.67
N ARG A 57 -7.86 6.14 -6.27
CA ARG A 57 -8.07 5.78 -4.87
C ARG A 57 -6.80 5.97 -4.04
N LEU A 58 -5.64 5.62 -4.60
CA LEU A 58 -4.35 5.84 -3.94
C LEU A 58 -4.13 7.34 -3.69
N ILE A 59 -4.37 8.19 -4.69
CA ILE A 59 -4.25 9.65 -4.58
C ILE A 59 -5.16 10.19 -3.47
N ASP A 60 -6.41 9.75 -3.41
CA ASP A 60 -7.34 10.20 -2.39
C ASP A 60 -6.86 9.82 -0.97
N LEU A 61 -6.36 8.60 -0.79
CA LEU A 61 -5.82 8.16 0.50
C LEU A 61 -4.55 8.91 0.89
N GLU A 62 -3.66 9.18 -0.07
CA GLU A 62 -2.49 10.01 0.17
C GLU A 62 -2.91 11.41 0.67
N ARG A 63 -3.91 12.02 0.03
CA ARG A 63 -4.45 13.32 0.46
C ARG A 63 -5.11 13.25 1.83
N MET A 64 -5.81 12.15 2.16
CA MET A 64 -6.38 11.94 3.48
C MET A 64 -5.30 11.86 4.55
N VAL A 65 -4.23 11.09 4.31
CA VAL A 65 -3.10 10.96 5.24
C VAL A 65 -2.38 12.29 5.44
N LEU A 66 -2.09 13.03 4.36
CA LEU A 66 -1.42 14.33 4.45
C LEU A 66 -2.25 15.39 5.20
N ARG A 67 -3.57 15.22 5.25
CA ARG A 67 -4.51 16.11 5.94
C ARG A 67 -4.95 15.61 7.31
N ASP A 68 -4.52 14.43 7.72
CA ASP A 68 -4.93 13.84 8.99
C ASP A 68 -4.15 14.47 10.15
N ASP A 69 -4.79 15.42 10.82
CA ASP A 69 -4.23 16.09 12.00
C ASP A 69 -3.93 15.14 13.15
N SER A 70 -4.57 13.96 13.22
CA SER A 70 -4.32 12.97 14.28
C SER A 70 -2.94 12.31 14.17
N LEU A 71 -2.27 12.44 13.02
CA LEU A 71 -0.91 11.95 12.79
C LEU A 71 0.15 12.96 13.24
N LYS A 72 -0.22 14.23 13.44
CA LYS A 72 0.71 15.27 13.91
C LYS A 72 1.15 14.97 15.35
N GLY A 73 2.46 14.87 15.56
CA GLY A 73 3.04 14.53 16.88
C GLY A 73 2.89 13.07 17.30
N ARG A 74 2.24 12.21 16.49
CA ARG A 74 2.13 10.77 16.75
C ARG A 74 3.43 10.06 16.37
N ASN A 75 4.22 9.64 17.37
CA ASN A 75 5.53 9.01 17.16
C ASN A 75 5.49 7.47 17.11
N THR A 76 4.44 6.88 16.51
CA THR A 76 4.45 5.44 16.28
C THR A 76 5.51 5.08 15.23
N PRO A 77 6.13 3.89 15.30
CA PRO A 77 7.12 3.47 14.30
C PRO A 77 6.60 3.52 12.85
N ALA A 78 5.32 3.19 12.65
CA ALA A 78 4.67 3.23 11.34
C ALA A 78 4.61 4.65 10.78
N VAL A 79 4.11 5.62 11.55
CA VAL A 79 4.03 7.03 11.14
C VAL A 79 5.42 7.58 10.87
N ARG A 80 6.38 7.34 11.78
CA ARG A 80 7.75 7.81 11.59
C ARG A 80 8.38 7.24 10.31
N LYS A 81 8.18 5.95 10.03
CA LYS A 81 8.72 5.32 8.82
C LYS A 81 8.05 5.85 7.56
N ALA A 82 6.73 6.03 7.58
CA ALA A 82 5.96 6.55 6.45
C ALA A 82 6.45 7.94 6.03
N PHE A 83 6.56 8.87 6.98
CA PHE A 83 7.02 10.23 6.67
C PHE A 83 8.54 10.33 6.44
N ALA A 84 9.35 9.43 7.01
CA ALA A 84 10.79 9.37 6.71
C ALA A 84 11.10 8.83 5.30
N ASN A 85 10.17 8.07 4.70
CA ASN A 85 10.30 7.52 3.35
C ASN A 85 9.19 8.09 2.45
N TYR A 86 9.11 9.42 2.40
CA TYR A 86 8.01 10.14 1.77
C TYR A 86 7.71 9.66 0.35
N ASP A 87 8.71 9.63 -0.53
CA ASP A 87 8.53 9.23 -1.93
C ASP A 87 8.05 7.77 -2.10
N LEU A 88 8.40 6.91 -1.14
CA LEU A 88 8.00 5.50 -1.15
C LEU A 88 6.56 5.32 -0.61
N THR A 89 6.14 6.14 0.36
CA THR A 89 4.81 6.08 0.96
C THR A 89 3.77 6.82 0.11
N PHE A 90 4.09 8.02 -0.37
CA PHE A 90 3.23 8.88 -1.17
C PHE A 90 3.59 8.77 -2.65
N LEU A 91 3.55 7.53 -3.15
CA LEU A 91 4.06 7.15 -4.46
C LEU A 91 3.37 7.90 -5.60
N ALA A 92 2.07 8.15 -5.51
CA ALA A 92 1.35 8.88 -6.55
C ALA A 92 1.79 10.35 -6.61
N HIS A 93 1.88 11.03 -5.45
CA HIS A 93 2.41 12.41 -5.39
C HIS A 93 3.87 12.48 -5.87
N ALA A 94 4.73 11.59 -5.39
CA ALA A 94 6.15 11.59 -5.76
C ALA A 94 6.34 11.33 -7.26
N SER A 95 5.57 10.40 -7.85
CA SER A 95 5.63 10.14 -9.29
C SER A 95 5.22 11.35 -10.12
N ALA A 96 4.19 12.09 -9.68
CA ALA A 96 3.77 13.33 -10.32
C ALA A 96 4.81 14.46 -10.18
N GLU A 97 5.43 14.59 -8.99
CA GLU A 97 6.48 15.58 -8.72
C GLU A 97 7.72 15.33 -9.58
N HIS A 98 8.17 14.08 -9.64
CA HIS A 98 9.34 13.66 -10.42
C HIS A 98 9.06 13.48 -11.91
N ARG A 99 7.80 13.64 -12.36
CA ARG A 99 7.34 13.39 -13.74
C ARG A 99 7.71 12.00 -14.27
N ARG A 100 7.59 11.00 -13.40
CA ARG A 100 7.87 9.59 -13.68
C ARG A 100 6.62 8.75 -13.49
N THR A 101 6.64 7.51 -13.98
CA THR A 101 5.55 6.59 -13.65
C THR A 101 5.64 6.15 -12.17
N ALA A 102 4.53 5.71 -11.59
CA ALA A 102 4.52 5.16 -10.24
C ALA A 102 5.45 3.94 -10.10
N LEU A 103 5.57 3.12 -11.15
CA LEU A 103 6.48 1.98 -11.19
C LEU A 103 7.95 2.44 -11.18
N ASP A 104 8.32 3.40 -12.03
CA ASP A 104 9.71 3.90 -12.08
C ASP A 104 10.12 4.54 -10.77
N THR A 105 9.22 5.32 -10.17
CA THR A 105 9.43 5.94 -8.85
C THR A 105 9.63 4.86 -7.80
N TRP A 106 8.80 3.81 -7.79
CA TRP A 106 8.95 2.71 -6.85
C TRP A 106 10.27 1.96 -7.03
N LEU A 107 10.65 1.64 -8.27
CA LEU A 107 11.90 0.96 -8.61
C LEU A 107 13.13 1.77 -8.16
N GLU A 108 13.14 3.07 -8.42
CA GLU A 108 14.22 3.95 -7.99
C GLU A 108 14.36 4.02 -6.47
N GLN A 109 13.24 4.13 -5.75
CA GLN A 109 13.25 4.18 -4.28
C GLN A 109 13.73 2.87 -3.63
N ILE A 110 13.57 1.72 -4.31
CA ILE A 110 14.16 0.44 -3.86
C ILE A 110 15.58 0.21 -4.40
N GLY A 111 16.19 1.20 -5.05
CA GLY A 111 17.56 1.15 -5.56
C GLY A 111 17.72 0.49 -6.93
N MET A 112 16.62 0.17 -7.61
CA MET A 112 16.62 -0.38 -8.97
C MET A 112 16.57 0.75 -10.00
N THR A 113 17.74 1.33 -10.28
CA THR A 113 17.90 2.33 -11.35
C THR A 113 18.32 1.66 -12.67
N THR A 114 18.05 2.30 -13.81
CA THR A 114 18.53 1.82 -15.12
C THR A 114 20.05 1.67 -15.15
N ALA A 115 20.78 2.58 -14.50
CA ALA A 115 22.22 2.49 -14.34
C ALA A 115 22.64 1.27 -13.51
N ALA A 116 21.97 1.01 -12.37
CA ALA A 116 22.21 -0.18 -11.57
C ALA A 116 21.95 -1.47 -12.36
N LEU A 117 20.82 -1.54 -13.09
CA LEU A 117 20.47 -2.70 -13.93
C LEU A 117 21.48 -2.94 -15.06
N THR A 118 21.95 -1.87 -15.72
CA THR A 118 22.92 -1.98 -16.83
C THR A 118 24.32 -2.32 -16.32
N SER A 119 24.70 -1.83 -15.14
CA SER A 119 25.97 -2.14 -14.48
C SER A 119 25.99 -3.55 -13.88
N ALA A 120 24.82 -4.11 -13.55
CA ALA A 120 24.62 -5.50 -13.15
C ALA A 120 24.80 -6.42 -14.37
N ARG A 121 26.00 -6.43 -14.94
CA ARG A 121 26.41 -7.34 -16.00
C ARG A 121 26.31 -8.77 -15.43
N ILE A 122 25.40 -9.57 -15.99
CA ILE A 122 25.29 -11.01 -15.72
C ILE A 122 26.68 -11.63 -15.77
N GLY A 123 27.22 -11.97 -14.60
CA GLY A 123 28.36 -12.87 -14.46
C GLY A 123 27.86 -14.26 -14.83
N ARG A 124 27.78 -14.54 -16.13
CA ARG A 124 27.51 -15.89 -16.63
C ARG A 124 28.73 -16.73 -16.25
N ARG A 125 28.65 -17.37 -15.08
CA ARG A 125 29.59 -18.43 -14.69
C ARG A 125 29.34 -19.58 -15.65
N TYR A 126 30.21 -19.69 -16.65
CA TYR A 126 30.38 -20.90 -17.44
C TYR A 126 31.13 -21.94 -16.61
#